data_AF-A0A800IEV3-F1
#
_entry.id   AF-A0A800IEV3-F1
#
_cell.length_a   1.000
_cell.length_b   1.000
_cell.length_c   1.000
_cell.angle_alpha   90.00
_cell.angle_beta   90.00
_cell.angle_gamma   90.00
#
_symmetry.space_group_name_H-M   'P 1'
#
loop_
_entity.id
_entity.type
_entity.pdbx_description
1 polymer ?
#
loop_
_entity_poly.entity_id
_entity_poly.type
_entity_poly.pdbx_seq_one_letter_code
_entity_poly.pdbx_strand_id
1 'polypeptide(L)'
;MLYQQSHEAEFDSVVAGRFQGNIERQVIYAEGMSDDRQQLQNVFVFNRPSSGAAPVVIKSTSARQVFDEQFQSRYLLLKDGSRTEGEPGQLDYTITHFEELAVRLYTQELEINITRGFTLPTHELIGSPLADHRAQLYWRVSLPLMTLIVSFIAIALGQVNPRKGRFTRLLPAILVYLMYLSALTSFRDDMSKGLAGADIKIVALHAGFLVIGLLLLFAGSFIRSIVGRLRHQENHHAPT
;
A
#
# COMPACT_ATOMS: atom_id res chain seq x y z
N MET A 1 -25.48 14.98 3.39
CA MET A 1 -24.42 15.87 3.91
C MET A 1 -23.03 15.21 4.01
N LEU A 2 -22.90 13.87 4.02
CA LEU A 2 -21.59 13.19 4.01
C LEU A 2 -20.89 13.12 2.63
N TYR A 3 -21.60 13.45 1.54
CA TYR A 3 -21.06 13.40 0.16
C TYR A 3 -20.29 14.68 -0.24
N GLN A 4 -20.54 15.80 0.45
CA GLN A 4 -19.93 17.09 0.13
C GLN A 4 -18.55 17.26 0.81
N GLN A 5 -18.34 16.63 1.97
CA GLN A 5 -17.08 16.75 2.72
C GLN A 5 -15.92 15.94 2.11
N SER A 6 -16.18 14.92 1.30
CA SER A 6 -15.11 14.13 0.66
C SER A 6 -14.41 14.89 -0.46
N HIS A 7 -15.06 15.90 -1.05
CA HIS A 7 -14.45 16.71 -2.10
C HIS A 7 -13.58 17.83 -1.53
N GLU A 8 -13.93 18.42 -0.38
CA GLU A 8 -13.12 19.47 0.26
C GLU A 8 -11.74 18.96 0.74
N ALA A 9 -11.64 17.69 1.15
CA ALA A 9 -10.38 17.07 1.59
C ALA A 9 -9.43 16.67 0.45
N GLU A 10 -9.88 16.72 -0.82
CA GLU A 10 -9.11 16.28 -2.00
C GLU A 10 -8.69 17.45 -2.92
N PHE A 11 -8.78 18.69 -2.42
CA PHE A 11 -8.27 19.91 -3.07
C PHE A 11 -6.79 20.22 -2.76
N ASP A 12 -6.07 19.31 -2.11
CA ASP A 12 -4.71 19.55 -1.60
C ASP A 12 -3.58 19.24 -2.61
N SER A 13 -3.88 19.03 -3.89
CA SER A 13 -2.91 18.40 -4.79
C SER A 13 -1.83 19.31 -5.39
N VAL A 14 -1.89 20.64 -5.18
CA VAL A 14 -0.82 21.57 -5.61
C VAL A 14 -0.54 22.63 -4.55
N VAL A 15 0.55 22.44 -3.80
CA VAL A 15 1.09 23.45 -2.86
C VAL A 15 1.83 24.56 -3.61
N ALA A 16 1.46 25.83 -3.39
CA ALA A 16 2.16 26.97 -3.97
C ALA A 16 3.62 27.07 -3.48
N GLY A 17 4.51 27.59 -4.34
CA GLY A 17 5.92 27.79 -4.06
C GLY A 17 6.80 26.52 -4.15
N ARG A 18 6.25 25.38 -4.61
CA ARG A 18 7.01 24.13 -4.74
C ARG A 18 6.72 23.41 -6.06
N PHE A 19 7.76 22.83 -6.64
CA PHE A 19 7.64 21.91 -7.77
C PHE A 19 7.11 20.55 -7.27
N GLN A 20 6.05 20.04 -7.90
CA GLN A 20 5.37 18.80 -7.54
C GLN A 20 5.23 17.88 -8.76
N GLY A 21 5.37 16.58 -8.57
CA GLY A 21 5.26 15.57 -9.62
C GLY A 21 6.54 14.77 -9.83
N ASN A 22 6.64 14.11 -10.98
CA ASN A 22 7.79 13.30 -11.38
C ASN A 22 8.40 13.88 -12.65
N ILE A 23 9.69 14.25 -12.59
CA ILE A 23 10.45 14.82 -13.71
C ILE A 23 10.47 13.95 -14.98
N GLU A 24 10.26 12.65 -14.86
CA GLU A 24 10.18 11.73 -15.99
C GLU A 24 8.84 11.77 -16.72
N ARG A 25 7.79 12.36 -16.12
CA ARG A 25 6.44 12.40 -16.69
C ARG A 25 5.82 13.80 -16.67
N GLN A 26 5.64 14.37 -15.49
CA GLN A 26 5.01 15.68 -15.32
C GLN A 26 5.46 16.36 -14.03
N VAL A 27 5.78 17.65 -14.11
CA VAL A 27 6.07 18.53 -12.97
C VAL A 27 5.20 19.77 -13.06
N ILE A 28 4.62 20.19 -11.95
CA ILE A 28 3.77 21.36 -11.82
C ILE A 28 4.35 22.27 -10.75
N TYR A 29 4.31 23.58 -11.01
CA TYR A 29 4.64 24.62 -10.07
C TYR A 29 3.58 25.73 -10.17
N ALA A 30 3.20 26.26 -9.02
CA ALA A 30 2.41 27.49 -8.92
C ALA A 30 3.15 28.44 -7.99
N GLU A 31 3.24 29.71 -8.34
CA GLU A 31 3.90 30.71 -7.50
C GLU A 31 3.05 31.03 -6.27
N GLY A 32 1.75 31.23 -6.48
CA GLY A 32 0.80 31.63 -5.47
C GLY A 32 -0.56 30.96 -5.64
N MET A 33 -1.45 31.25 -4.70
CA MET A 33 -2.83 30.79 -4.71
C MET A 33 -3.73 31.92 -4.22
N SER A 34 -4.96 32.00 -4.75
CA SER A 34 -5.97 32.92 -4.25
C SER A 34 -6.37 32.60 -2.80
N ASP A 35 -6.93 33.59 -2.09
CA ASP A 35 -7.34 33.45 -0.68
C ASP A 35 -8.36 32.33 -0.46
N ASP A 36 -9.24 32.12 -1.45
CA ASP A 36 -10.25 31.04 -1.46
C ASP A 36 -9.68 29.66 -1.85
N ARG A 37 -8.38 29.59 -2.17
CA ARG A 37 -7.65 28.41 -2.63
C ARG A 37 -8.21 27.74 -3.90
N GLN A 38 -9.00 28.47 -4.69
CA GLN A 38 -9.61 27.93 -5.92
C GLN A 38 -8.77 28.19 -7.18
N GLN A 39 -7.85 29.16 -7.13
CA GLN A 39 -7.03 29.56 -8.27
C GLN A 39 -5.56 29.57 -7.92
N LEU A 40 -4.76 28.93 -8.78
CA LEU A 40 -3.31 28.99 -8.76
C LEU A 40 -2.85 30.14 -9.65
N GLN A 41 -1.79 30.83 -9.22
CA GLN A 41 -1.22 31.99 -9.91
C GLN A 41 0.15 31.63 -10.48
N ASN A 42 0.45 32.14 -11.67
CA ASN A 42 1.71 31.95 -12.39
C ASN A 42 2.14 30.48 -12.40
N VAL A 43 1.35 29.69 -13.13
CA VAL A 43 1.50 28.25 -13.18
C VAL A 43 2.48 27.86 -14.28
N PHE A 44 3.36 26.94 -13.94
CA PHE A 44 4.29 26.28 -14.83
C PHE A 44 4.01 24.78 -14.82
N VAL A 45 3.90 24.18 -16.00
CA VAL A 45 3.76 22.73 -16.16
C VAL A 45 4.83 22.25 -17.14
N PHE A 46 5.58 21.24 -16.74
CA PHE A 46 6.51 20.51 -17.59
C PHE A 46 5.97 19.10 -17.81
N ASN A 47 5.83 18.68 -19.06
CA ASN A 47 5.43 17.32 -19.43
C ASN A 47 6.53 16.69 -20.28
N ARG A 48 6.88 15.44 -19.97
CA ARG A 48 7.73 14.60 -20.83
C ARG A 48 6.88 13.41 -21.32
N PRO A 49 6.43 13.43 -22.58
CA PRO A 49 5.66 12.31 -23.14
C PRO A 49 6.45 11.00 -23.10
N SER A 50 5.78 9.89 -22.80
CA SER A 50 6.43 8.56 -22.73
C SER A 50 6.77 7.98 -24.12
N SER A 51 6.23 8.57 -25.18
CA SER A 51 6.31 8.06 -26.57
C SER A 51 7.53 8.57 -27.36
N GLY A 52 8.54 9.13 -26.69
CA GLY A 52 9.70 9.73 -27.37
C GLY A 52 9.38 11.03 -28.13
N ALA A 53 8.21 11.64 -27.85
CA ALA A 53 7.89 12.98 -28.33
C ALA A 53 8.59 14.05 -27.49
N ALA A 54 8.80 15.22 -28.09
CA ALA A 54 9.50 16.32 -27.47
C ALA A 54 8.87 16.75 -26.14
N PRO A 55 9.66 17.18 -25.15
CA PRO A 55 9.13 17.70 -23.90
C PRO A 55 8.34 18.98 -24.17
N VAL A 56 7.36 19.21 -23.30
CA VAL A 56 6.42 20.33 -23.39
C VAL A 56 6.51 21.16 -22.11
N VAL A 57 6.67 22.46 -22.27
CA VAL A 57 6.60 23.45 -21.20
C VAL A 57 5.36 24.30 -21.42
N ILE A 58 4.56 24.47 -20.37
CA ILE A 58 3.36 25.30 -20.38
C ILE A 58 3.51 26.35 -19.29
N LYS A 59 3.26 27.61 -19.63
CA LYS A 59 3.21 28.72 -18.68
C LYS A 59 1.87 29.41 -18.81
N SER A 60 1.26 29.80 -17.70
CA SER A 60 -0.03 30.49 -17.70
C SER A 60 -0.17 31.42 -16.51
N THR A 61 -0.92 32.51 -16.66
CA THR A 61 -1.14 33.48 -15.60
C THR A 61 -1.99 32.91 -14.47
N SER A 62 -2.98 32.08 -14.77
CA SER A 62 -3.79 31.42 -13.74
C SER A 62 -4.17 30.00 -14.13
N ALA A 63 -4.49 29.18 -13.12
CA ALA A 63 -5.09 27.88 -13.36
C ALA A 63 -6.07 27.49 -12.25
N ARG A 64 -7.05 26.64 -12.57
CA ARG A 64 -7.93 26.01 -11.59
C ARG A 64 -8.02 24.51 -11.83
N GLN A 65 -8.15 23.75 -10.76
CA GLN A 65 -8.35 22.32 -10.86
C GLN A 65 -9.81 21.99 -11.15
N VAL A 66 -10.05 21.07 -12.08
CA VAL A 66 -11.38 20.56 -12.40
C VAL A 66 -11.35 19.03 -12.43
N PHE A 67 -12.39 18.41 -11.89
CA PHE A 67 -12.59 16.97 -12.00
C PHE A 67 -13.59 16.70 -13.12
N ASP A 68 -13.21 15.83 -14.04
CA ASP A 68 -14.09 15.37 -15.11
C ASP A 68 -14.75 14.05 -14.69
N GLU A 69 -16.07 14.06 -14.52
CA GLU A 69 -16.84 12.89 -14.10
C GLU A 69 -16.89 11.79 -15.17
N GLN A 70 -16.82 12.15 -16.45
CA GLN A 70 -16.89 11.19 -17.56
C GLN A 70 -15.58 10.39 -17.68
N PHE A 71 -14.43 11.06 -17.56
CA PHE A 71 -13.11 10.44 -17.66
C PHE A 71 -12.51 10.07 -16.29
N GLN A 72 -13.24 10.33 -15.20
CA GLN A 72 -12.81 10.09 -13.82
C GLN A 72 -11.38 10.58 -13.57
N SER A 73 -11.06 11.76 -14.10
CA SER A 73 -9.70 12.28 -14.20
C SER A 73 -9.67 13.76 -13.80
N ARG A 74 -8.57 14.16 -13.16
CA ARG A 74 -8.34 15.56 -12.79
C ARG A 74 -7.61 16.30 -13.90
N TYR A 75 -8.04 17.52 -14.17
CA TYR A 75 -7.43 18.42 -15.13
C TYR A 75 -7.07 19.73 -14.44
N LEU A 76 -6.02 20.37 -14.93
CA LEU A 76 -5.67 21.72 -14.62
C LEU A 76 -6.09 22.59 -15.80
N LEU A 77 -7.06 23.46 -15.58
CA LEU A 77 -7.53 24.40 -16.58
C LEU A 77 -6.69 25.67 -16.47
N LEU A 78 -5.77 25.84 -17.41
CA LEU A 78 -4.86 26.97 -17.47
C LEU A 78 -5.47 28.08 -18.33
N LYS A 79 -5.27 29.33 -17.91
CA LYS A 79 -5.74 30.52 -18.63
C LYS A 79 -4.61 31.48 -18.95
N ASP A 80 -4.72 32.07 -20.14
CA ASP A 80 -3.81 33.10 -20.67
C ASP A 80 -2.36 32.65 -20.60
N GLY A 81 -1.96 31.80 -21.55
CA GLY A 81 -0.68 31.12 -21.49
C GLY A 81 -0.07 30.75 -22.83
N SER A 82 1.08 30.09 -22.74
CA SER A 82 1.79 29.54 -23.88
C SER A 82 2.27 28.12 -23.59
N ARG A 83 2.17 27.29 -24.62
CA ARG A 83 2.66 25.92 -24.68
C ARG A 83 3.83 25.89 -25.66
N THR A 84 5.00 25.57 -25.15
CA THR A 84 6.24 25.42 -25.92
C THR A 84 6.61 23.94 -25.96
N GLU A 85 6.72 23.39 -27.17
CA GLU A 85 7.14 22.02 -27.43
C GLU A 85 8.45 22.04 -28.23
N GLY A 86 9.43 21.24 -27.82
CA GLY A 86 10.72 21.15 -28.52
C GLY A 86 11.81 20.53 -27.65
N GLU A 87 12.87 20.03 -28.30
CA GLU A 87 14.01 19.41 -27.60
C GLU A 87 15.05 20.46 -27.18
N PRO A 88 15.49 20.47 -25.90
CA PRO A 88 16.57 21.33 -25.45
C PRO A 88 17.82 21.17 -26.31
N GLY A 89 18.32 22.28 -26.85
CA GLY A 89 19.52 22.31 -27.71
C GLY A 89 19.24 22.19 -29.21
N GLN A 90 18.01 21.87 -29.62
CA GLN A 90 17.58 22.00 -31.01
C GLN A 90 16.93 23.37 -31.26
N LEU A 91 16.70 23.74 -32.52
CA LEU A 91 16.06 25.01 -32.91
C LEU A 91 14.58 24.86 -33.26
N ASP A 92 14.08 23.63 -33.38
CA ASP A 92 12.71 23.31 -33.78
C ASP A 92 11.74 23.38 -32.61
N TYR A 93 11.39 24.60 -32.21
CA TYR A 93 10.35 24.84 -31.21
C TYR A 93 9.01 25.22 -31.84
N THR A 94 7.94 24.64 -31.31
CA THR A 94 6.57 25.06 -31.57
C THR A 94 6.02 25.79 -30.35
N ILE A 95 5.64 27.06 -30.52
CA ILE A 95 5.04 27.89 -29.46
C ILE A 95 3.59 28.16 -29.82
N THR A 96 2.66 27.68 -28.99
CA THR A 96 1.22 27.90 -29.13
C THR A 96 0.73 28.78 -27.99
N HIS A 97 0.11 29.91 -28.31
CA HIS A 97 -0.57 30.75 -27.33
C HIS A 97 -2.02 30.31 -27.20
N PHE A 98 -2.56 30.33 -25.99
CA PHE A 98 -3.93 29.91 -25.71
C PHE A 98 -4.59 30.83 -24.70
N GLU A 99 -5.90 31.03 -24.86
CA GLU A 99 -6.76 31.67 -23.86
C GLU A 99 -7.12 30.67 -22.76
N GLU A 100 -7.46 29.43 -23.13
CA GLU A 100 -7.78 28.36 -22.20
C GLU A 100 -7.21 27.03 -22.69
N LEU A 101 -6.54 26.29 -21.80
CA LEU A 101 -5.99 24.97 -22.09
C LEU A 101 -6.23 24.05 -20.90
N ALA A 102 -6.87 22.90 -21.15
CA ALA A 102 -7.01 21.85 -20.14
C ALA A 102 -5.84 20.87 -20.24
N VAL A 103 -5.03 20.78 -19.19
CA VAL A 103 -3.95 19.79 -19.08
C VAL A 103 -4.36 18.72 -18.09
N ARG A 104 -4.36 17.47 -18.52
CA ARG A 104 -4.61 16.35 -17.61
C ARG A 104 -3.52 16.27 -16.55
N LEU A 105 -3.91 16.24 -15.28
CA LEU A 105 -2.99 15.99 -14.19
C LEU A 105 -2.56 14.53 -14.26
N TYR A 106 -1.26 14.31 -14.32
CA TYR A 106 -0.67 13.02 -14.04
C TYR A 106 -0.77 12.82 -12.54
N THR A 107 -1.93 12.36 -12.09
CA THR A 107 -2.00 11.65 -10.83
C THR A 107 -1.19 10.39 -11.06
N GLN A 108 0.00 10.30 -10.45
CA GLN A 108 0.55 8.97 -10.19
C GLN A 108 -0.62 8.24 -9.57
N GLU A 109 -1.10 7.17 -10.22
CA GLU A 109 -1.79 6.13 -9.51
C GLU A 109 -0.76 5.68 -8.45
N LEU A 110 -0.61 6.44 -7.38
CA LEU A 110 -0.40 5.95 -6.04
C LEU A 110 -1.58 5.03 -5.91
N GLU A 111 -1.35 3.80 -6.39
CA GLU A 111 -2.29 2.72 -6.51
C GLU A 111 -3.52 2.99 -5.66
N ILE A 112 -4.55 3.62 -6.26
CA ILE A 112 -5.87 3.75 -5.62
C ILE A 112 -6.53 2.34 -5.62
N ASN A 113 -5.74 1.28 -5.72
CA ASN A 113 -6.03 -0.08 -5.30
C ASN A 113 -6.18 -0.21 -3.79
N ILE A 114 -5.64 0.73 -2.98
CA ILE A 114 -5.98 0.75 -1.56
C ILE A 114 -7.50 0.97 -1.44
N THR A 115 -8.07 2.02 -2.03
CA THR A 115 -9.48 2.35 -1.79
C THR A 115 -10.49 1.49 -2.56
N ARG A 116 -10.26 1.14 -3.84
CA ARG A 116 -11.26 0.38 -4.61
C ARG A 116 -11.45 -1.04 -4.07
N GLY A 117 -10.37 -1.74 -3.72
CA GLY A 117 -10.46 -3.11 -3.19
C GLY A 117 -11.11 -3.21 -1.80
N PHE A 118 -11.05 -2.15 -0.98
CA PHE A 118 -11.73 -2.12 0.32
C PHE A 118 -13.22 -1.79 0.24
N THR A 119 -13.69 -1.22 -0.88
CA THR A 119 -15.09 -0.77 -1.02
C THR A 119 -15.99 -1.85 -1.62
N LEU A 120 -15.42 -2.86 -2.29
CA LEU A 120 -16.19 -3.95 -2.90
C LEU A 120 -16.71 -4.94 -1.85
N PRO A 121 -17.96 -5.42 -1.97
CA PRO A 121 -18.48 -6.48 -1.13
C PRO A 121 -17.76 -7.81 -1.42
N THR A 122 -17.61 -8.67 -0.40
CA THR A 122 -16.78 -9.89 -0.51
C THR A 122 -17.24 -10.84 -1.61
N HIS A 123 -18.54 -10.90 -1.91
CA HIS A 123 -19.08 -11.80 -2.92
C HIS A 123 -18.59 -11.47 -4.34
N GLU A 124 -18.30 -10.21 -4.65
CA GLU A 124 -17.75 -9.77 -5.95
C GLU A 124 -16.26 -10.14 -6.11
N LEU A 125 -15.57 -10.45 -5.00
CA LEU A 125 -14.17 -10.88 -5.04
C LEU A 125 -14.03 -12.37 -5.34
N ILE A 126 -15.05 -13.18 -5.02
CA ILE A 126 -15.03 -14.63 -5.20
C ILE A 126 -15.09 -14.96 -6.68
N GLY A 127 -14.08 -15.68 -7.19
CA GLY A 127 -14.01 -16.08 -8.59
C GLY A 127 -13.58 -14.97 -9.56
N SER A 128 -13.23 -13.77 -9.06
CA SER A 128 -12.70 -12.71 -9.91
C SER A 128 -11.31 -13.08 -10.46
N PRO A 129 -11.07 -12.88 -11.77
CA PRO A 129 -9.75 -13.11 -12.37
C PRO A 129 -8.75 -11.99 -12.07
N LEU A 130 -9.22 -10.84 -11.54
CA LEU A 130 -8.38 -9.68 -11.28
C LEU A 130 -7.44 -9.94 -10.10
N ALA A 131 -6.15 -9.66 -10.30
CA ALA A 131 -5.09 -9.85 -9.31
C ALA A 131 -5.39 -9.11 -7.99
N ASP A 132 -5.86 -7.87 -8.08
CA ASP A 132 -6.24 -7.06 -6.93
C ASP A 132 -7.43 -7.63 -6.14
N HIS A 133 -8.41 -8.19 -6.85
CA HIS A 133 -9.58 -8.79 -6.20
C HIS A 133 -9.18 -10.05 -5.44
N ARG A 134 -8.32 -10.88 -6.05
CA ARG A 134 -7.75 -12.06 -5.40
C ARG A 134 -6.94 -11.66 -4.17
N ALA A 135 -6.06 -10.65 -4.28
CA ALA A 135 -5.26 -10.15 -3.15
C ALA A 135 -6.15 -9.70 -1.98
N GLN A 136 -7.24 -8.99 -2.26
CA GLN A 136 -8.20 -8.56 -1.24
C GLN A 136 -8.94 -9.73 -0.59
N LEU A 137 -9.36 -10.73 -1.37
CA LEU A 137 -10.01 -11.92 -0.82
C LEU A 137 -9.06 -12.67 0.13
N TYR A 138 -7.82 -12.91 -0.30
CA TYR A 138 -6.81 -13.56 0.54
C TYR A 138 -6.50 -12.73 1.79
N TRP A 139 -6.43 -11.40 1.68
CA TRP A 139 -6.23 -10.52 2.83
C TRP A 139 -7.36 -10.63 3.86
N ARG A 140 -8.62 -10.59 3.41
CA ARG A 140 -9.81 -10.71 4.29
C ARG A 140 -9.84 -12.05 5.04
N VAL A 141 -9.47 -13.15 4.39
CA VAL A 141 -9.41 -14.48 5.02
C VAL A 141 -8.18 -14.64 5.91
N SER A 142 -7.06 -14.04 5.53
CA SER A 142 -5.80 -14.17 6.25
C SER A 142 -5.82 -13.49 7.61
N LEU A 143 -6.53 -12.37 7.78
CA LEU A 143 -6.57 -11.64 9.06
C LEU A 143 -7.21 -12.45 10.22
N PRO A 144 -8.40 -13.05 10.06
CA PRO A 144 -8.95 -13.97 11.08
C PRO A 144 -8.06 -15.18 11.32
N LEU A 145 -7.55 -15.80 10.25
CA LEU A 145 -6.70 -16.99 10.34
C LEU A 145 -5.38 -16.70 11.09
N MET A 146 -4.74 -15.59 10.78
CA MET A 146 -3.54 -15.10 11.44
C MET A 146 -3.79 -14.89 12.94
N THR A 147 -4.93 -14.29 13.30
CA THR A 147 -5.30 -14.07 14.71
C THR A 147 -5.39 -15.38 15.48
N LEU A 148 -6.00 -16.42 14.89
CA LEU A 148 -6.09 -17.75 15.48
C LEU A 148 -4.71 -18.40 15.64
N ILE A 149 -3.86 -18.34 14.61
CA ILE A 149 -2.51 -18.91 14.63
C ILE A 149 -1.62 -18.22 15.68
N VAL A 150 -1.62 -16.88 15.69
CA VAL A 150 -0.85 -16.09 16.66
C VAL A 150 -1.34 -16.35 18.09
N SER A 151 -2.64 -16.61 18.29
CA SER A 151 -3.17 -16.99 19.60
C SER A 151 -2.53 -18.28 20.14
N PHE A 152 -2.31 -19.31 19.30
CA PHE A 152 -1.60 -20.52 19.72
C PHE A 152 -0.16 -20.23 20.14
N ILE A 153 0.56 -19.45 19.34
CA ILE A 153 1.95 -19.06 19.65
C ILE A 153 2.00 -18.25 20.95
N ALA A 154 1.08 -17.30 21.12
CA ALA A 154 1.00 -16.44 22.31
C ALA A 154 0.72 -17.26 23.59
N ILE A 155 -0.21 -18.22 23.51
CA ILE A 155 -0.51 -19.13 24.63
C ILE A 155 0.75 -19.93 25.00
N ALA A 156 1.45 -20.51 24.02
CA ALA A 156 2.66 -21.30 24.28
C ALA A 156 3.78 -20.47 24.91
N LEU A 157 4.05 -19.26 24.39
CA LEU A 157 5.06 -18.34 24.93
C LEU A 157 4.69 -17.79 26.32
N GLY A 158 3.40 -17.77 26.67
CA GLY A 158 2.91 -17.28 27.96
C GLY A 158 3.23 -18.19 29.17
N GLN A 159 3.45 -19.49 28.96
CA GLN A 159 3.44 -20.54 29.99
C GLN A 159 4.70 -20.66 30.89
N VAL A 160 5.54 -19.63 31.04
CA VAL A 160 6.81 -19.73 31.81
C VAL A 160 6.76 -19.11 33.22
N ASN A 161 7.63 -19.65 34.11
CA ASN A 161 7.64 -19.42 35.56
C ASN A 161 7.43 -17.94 35.98
N PRO A 162 6.58 -17.67 37.01
CA PRO A 162 6.10 -16.34 37.40
C PRO A 162 7.18 -15.35 37.92
N ARG A 163 8.47 -15.71 37.87
CA ARG A 163 9.59 -14.94 38.43
C ARG A 163 10.33 -14.04 37.42
N LYS A 164 10.01 -14.13 36.12
CA LYS A 164 10.52 -13.22 35.08
C LYS A 164 9.46 -12.18 34.71
N GLY A 165 9.83 -10.89 34.74
CA GLY A 165 8.92 -9.74 34.66
C GLY A 165 7.92 -9.77 33.49
N ARG A 166 6.71 -9.25 33.74
CA ARG A 166 5.52 -9.34 32.87
C ARG A 166 5.77 -8.96 31.40
N PHE A 167 6.65 -8.00 31.13
CA PHE A 167 6.91 -7.46 29.78
C PHE A 167 7.90 -8.28 28.95
N THR A 168 8.74 -9.11 29.58
CA THR A 168 9.73 -9.94 28.86
C THR A 168 9.11 -11.00 27.95
N ARG A 169 7.80 -11.25 28.09
CA ARG A 169 7.01 -12.22 27.32
C ARG A 169 6.23 -11.59 26.17
N LEU A 170 5.89 -10.30 26.30
CA LEU A 170 5.12 -9.59 25.28
C LEU A 170 6.00 -9.29 24.06
N LEU A 171 7.24 -8.89 24.28
CA LEU A 171 8.16 -8.54 23.20
C LEU A 171 8.34 -9.65 22.15
N PRO A 172 8.66 -10.92 22.49
CA PRO A 172 8.81 -11.96 21.48
C PRO A 172 7.48 -12.28 20.76
N ALA A 173 6.34 -12.26 21.45
CA ALA A 173 5.04 -12.49 20.82
C ALA A 173 4.69 -11.36 19.82
N ILE A 174 4.96 -10.12 20.19
CA ILE A 174 4.78 -8.95 19.32
C ILE A 174 5.71 -9.05 18.10
N LEU A 175 6.97 -9.42 18.28
CA LEU A 175 7.92 -9.58 17.18
C LEU A 175 7.46 -10.65 16.18
N VAL A 176 6.95 -11.79 16.68
CA VAL A 176 6.36 -12.84 15.82
C VAL A 176 5.17 -12.30 15.05
N TYR A 177 4.27 -11.57 15.71
CA TYR A 177 3.12 -10.93 15.07
C TYR A 177 3.55 -9.93 13.97
N LEU A 178 4.50 -9.04 14.28
CA LEU A 178 5.00 -8.05 13.32
C LEU A 178 5.70 -8.71 12.14
N MET A 179 6.49 -9.75 12.38
CA MET A 179 7.15 -10.53 11.33
C MET A 179 6.10 -11.19 10.41
N TYR A 180 5.09 -11.80 10.99
CA TYR A 180 4.01 -12.43 10.25
C TYR A 180 3.21 -11.39 9.43
N LEU A 181 2.80 -10.29 10.06
CA LEU A 181 2.05 -9.23 9.37
C LEU A 181 2.85 -8.64 8.21
N SER A 182 4.16 -8.41 8.41
CA SER A 182 5.05 -7.87 7.38
C SER A 182 5.20 -8.83 6.20
N ALA A 183 5.40 -10.13 6.46
CA ALA A 183 5.50 -11.15 5.42
C ALA A 183 4.17 -11.30 4.65
N LEU A 184 3.03 -11.30 5.36
CA LEU A 184 1.71 -11.41 4.75
C LEU A 184 1.41 -10.20 3.85
N THR A 185 1.79 -8.99 4.31
CA THR A 185 1.63 -7.76 3.52
C THR A 185 2.47 -7.81 2.25
N SER A 186 3.73 -8.22 2.35
CA SER A 186 4.62 -8.38 1.20
C SER A 186 4.08 -9.37 0.16
N PHE A 187 3.59 -10.55 0.59
CA PHE A 187 3.03 -11.54 -0.33
C PHE A 187 1.67 -11.13 -0.91
N ARG A 188 0.89 -10.33 -0.19
CA ARG A 188 -0.32 -9.71 -0.73
C ARG A 188 0.05 -8.71 -1.84
N ASP A 189 1.10 -7.91 -1.66
CA ASP A 189 1.55 -6.95 -2.66
C ASP A 189 2.12 -7.63 -3.92
N ASP A 190 2.78 -8.78 -3.75
CA ASP A 190 3.14 -9.65 -4.88
C ASP A 190 1.88 -10.12 -5.63
N MET A 191 0.83 -10.50 -4.90
CA MET A 191 -0.43 -10.96 -5.50
C MET A 191 -1.17 -9.83 -6.24
N SER A 192 -1.21 -8.61 -5.69
CA SER A 192 -1.86 -7.47 -6.36
C SER A 192 -1.18 -7.13 -7.68
N LYS A 193 0.16 -7.22 -7.72
CA LYS A 193 0.97 -7.06 -8.94
C LYS A 193 0.85 -8.24 -9.93
N GLY A 194 0.08 -9.27 -9.60
CA GLY A 194 -0.14 -10.43 -10.45
C GLY A 194 1.04 -11.39 -10.57
N LEU A 195 1.98 -11.38 -9.60
CA LEU A 195 3.11 -12.31 -9.61
C LEU A 195 2.62 -13.76 -9.46
N ALA A 196 3.16 -14.65 -10.29
CA ALA A 196 2.85 -16.07 -10.23
C ALA A 196 3.28 -16.69 -8.88
N GLY A 197 2.44 -17.59 -8.35
CA GLY A 197 2.72 -18.33 -7.11
C GLY A 197 2.50 -17.54 -5.81
N ALA A 198 1.99 -16.30 -5.85
CA ALA A 198 1.72 -15.52 -4.65
C ALA A 198 0.67 -16.19 -3.73
N ASP A 199 -0.29 -16.91 -4.30
CA ASP A 199 -1.25 -17.75 -3.57
C ASP A 199 -0.56 -18.86 -2.77
N ILE A 200 0.38 -19.58 -3.39
CA ILE A 200 1.17 -20.61 -2.73
C ILE A 200 2.01 -20.00 -1.60
N LYS A 201 2.62 -18.82 -1.82
CA LYS A 201 3.40 -18.13 -0.78
C LYS A 201 2.55 -17.80 0.45
N ILE A 202 1.34 -17.27 0.26
CA ILE A 202 0.43 -16.94 1.37
C ILE A 202 0.01 -18.20 2.13
N VAL A 203 -0.38 -19.26 1.41
CA VAL A 203 -0.79 -20.54 2.05
C VAL A 203 0.38 -21.17 2.81
N ALA A 204 1.58 -21.19 2.22
CA ALA A 204 2.79 -21.70 2.85
C ALA A 204 3.18 -20.89 4.10
N LEU A 205 2.97 -19.56 4.08
CA LEU A 205 3.18 -18.69 5.24
C LEU A 205 2.26 -19.10 6.39
N HIS A 206 0.95 -19.23 6.14
CA HIS A 206 -0.02 -19.66 7.16
C HIS A 206 0.31 -21.04 7.71
N ALA A 207 0.62 -21.99 6.84
CA ALA A 207 0.99 -23.34 7.22
C ALA A 207 2.26 -23.36 8.09
N GLY A 208 3.29 -22.58 7.73
CA GLY A 208 4.53 -22.48 8.48
C GLY A 208 4.32 -21.95 9.90
N PHE A 209 3.60 -20.83 10.05
CA PHE A 209 3.30 -20.27 11.38
C PHE A 209 2.38 -21.17 12.20
N LEU A 210 1.42 -21.86 11.57
CA LEU A 210 0.57 -22.83 12.25
C LEU A 210 1.39 -24.00 12.80
N VAL A 211 2.30 -24.57 11.99
CA VAL A 211 3.21 -25.65 12.42
C VAL A 211 4.07 -25.18 13.60
N ILE A 212 4.65 -23.97 13.53
CA ILE A 212 5.42 -23.39 14.63
C ILE A 212 4.56 -23.26 15.88
N GLY A 213 3.33 -22.72 15.76
CA GLY A 213 2.40 -22.57 16.88
C GLY A 213 2.03 -23.89 17.55
N LEU A 214 1.73 -24.92 16.76
CA LEU A 214 1.41 -26.26 17.26
C LEU A 214 2.64 -26.91 17.92
N LEU A 215 3.82 -26.81 17.29
CA LEU A 215 5.06 -27.33 17.86
C LEU A 215 5.36 -26.69 19.22
N LEU A 216 5.24 -25.36 19.34
CA LEU A 216 5.46 -24.67 20.62
C LEU A 216 4.44 -25.09 21.69
N LEU A 217 3.19 -25.30 21.30
CA LEU A 217 2.12 -25.69 22.23
C LEU A 217 2.29 -27.14 22.74
N PHE A 218 2.71 -28.06 21.88
CA PHE A 218 2.84 -29.49 22.24
C PHE A 218 4.26 -29.92 22.65
N ALA A 219 5.31 -29.13 22.37
CA ALA A 219 6.67 -29.46 22.78
C ALA A 219 6.80 -29.65 24.30
N GLY A 220 6.12 -28.81 25.09
CA GLY A 220 6.14 -28.89 26.55
C GLY A 220 5.48 -30.15 27.13
N SER A 221 4.44 -30.69 26.49
CA SER A 221 3.83 -31.97 26.89
C SER A 221 4.68 -33.16 26.44
N PHE A 222 5.26 -33.07 25.24
CA PHE A 222 6.08 -34.13 24.67
C PHE A 222 7.35 -34.38 25.49
N ILE A 223 8.08 -33.32 25.85
CA ILE A 223 9.28 -33.38 26.70
C ILE A 223 8.95 -33.99 28.07
N ARG A 224 7.85 -33.58 28.70
CA ARG A 224 7.41 -34.15 29.99
C ARG A 224 7.08 -35.64 29.90
N SER A 225 6.47 -36.08 28.80
CA SER A 225 6.13 -37.50 28.61
C SER A 225 7.36 -38.39 28.41
N ILE A 226 8.39 -37.91 27.69
CA ILE A 226 9.63 -38.66 27.43
C ILE A 226 10.46 -38.78 28.71
N VAL A 227 10.64 -37.67 29.43
CA VAL A 227 11.38 -37.67 30.70
C VAL A 227 10.70 -38.55 31.75
N GLY A 228 9.35 -38.57 31.77
CA GLY A 228 8.58 -39.47 32.65
C GLY A 228 8.81 -40.95 32.35
N ARG A 229 8.92 -41.33 31.07
CA ARG A 229 9.16 -42.73 30.67
C ARG A 229 10.58 -43.20 31.00
N LEU A 230 11.60 -42.35 30.81
CA LEU A 230 12.99 -42.68 31.13
C LEU A 230 13.19 -42.88 32.63
N ARG A 231 12.57 -42.03 33.47
CA ARG A 231 12.65 -42.15 34.94
C ARG A 231 11.92 -43.37 35.50
N HIS A 232 10.88 -43.84 34.82
CA HIS A 232 10.17 -45.06 35.22
C HIS A 232 10.97 -46.33 34.90
N GLN A 233 11.82 -46.29 33.87
CA GLN A 233 12.67 -47.41 33.47
C GLN A 233 13.88 -47.59 34.41
N GLU A 234 14.41 -46.50 34.96
CA GLU A 234 15.52 -46.49 35.92
C GLU A 234 15.12 -47.12 37.28
N ASN A 235 13.88 -46.91 37.73
CA ASN A 235 13.39 -47.43 39.01
C ASN A 235 13.11 -48.95 39.03
N HIS A 236 13.07 -49.62 37.87
CA HIS A 236 12.85 -51.07 37.78
C HIS A 236 14.15 -51.90 37.69
N HIS A 237 15.32 -51.27 37.76
CA HIS A 237 16.63 -51.95 37.67
C HIS A 237 17.56 -51.71 38.88
N ALA A 238 17.04 -51.22 40.01
CA ALA A 238 17.82 -51.17 41.25
C ALA A 238 17.94 -52.58 41.86
N PRO A 239 19.14 -53.17 41.98
CA PRO A 239 19.33 -54.42 42.71
C PRO A 239 19.22 -54.17 44.22
N THR A 240 18.55 -55.09 44.91
CA THR A 240 18.49 -55.20 46.38
C THR A 240 19.82 -55.63 46.98
#